data_AF-A0AAJ2E704-F1
#
_entry.id   AF-A0AAJ2E704-F1
#
_cell.length_a   1.000
_cell.length_b   1.000
_cell.length_c   1.000
_cell.angle_alpha   90.00
_cell.angle_beta   90.00
_cell.angle_gamma   90.00
#
_symmetry.space_group_name_H-M   'P 1'
#
loop_
_entity.id
_entity.type
_entity.pdbx_description
1 polymer ?
#
loop_
_entity_poly.entity_id
_entity_poly.type
_entity_poly.pdbx_seq_one_letter_code
_entity_poly.pdbx_strand_id
1 'polypeptide(L)'
;MNRNEIVIAIQKLRAQSENLLLTEEEFLTTFNELLGHAQLLDVDDQLKRELIMVRSLISSKRNSMASARLQMAIVATFFRFPPPKPNSMQQS
;
A
#
# COMPACT_ATOMS: atom_id res chain seq x y z
N MET A 1 -16.83 -2.49 -3.63
CA MET A 1 -15.83 -2.36 -2.55
C MET A 1 -15.79 -0.90 -2.11
N ASN A 2 -15.84 -0.59 -0.82
CA ASN A 2 -15.69 0.74 -0.25
C ASN A 2 -14.30 0.89 0.38
N ARG A 3 -13.92 2.11 0.79
CA ARG A 3 -12.60 2.41 1.38
C ARG A 3 -12.21 1.48 2.53
N ASN A 4 -13.12 1.19 3.44
CA ASN A 4 -12.84 0.35 4.61
C ASN A 4 -12.61 -1.11 4.19
N GLU A 5 -13.34 -1.60 3.19
CA GLU A 5 -13.14 -2.93 2.63
C GLU A 5 -11.76 -3.07 1.98
N ILE A 6 -11.25 -2.03 1.31
CA ILE A 6 -9.87 -2.02 0.78
C ILE A 6 -8.86 -2.18 1.91
N VAL A 7 -9.02 -1.40 2.98
CA VAL A 7 -8.08 -1.41 4.12
C VAL A 7 -8.05 -2.79 4.78
N ILE A 8 -9.23 -3.39 5.00
CA ILE A 8 -9.35 -4.74 5.56
C ILE A 8 -8.68 -5.76 4.63
N ALA A 9 -8.85 -5.63 3.32
CA ALA A 9 -8.25 -6.54 2.35
C ALA A 9 -6.71 -6.39 2.29
N ILE A 10 -6.18 -5.16 2.40
CA ILE A 10 -4.72 -4.90 2.53
C ILE A 10 -4.17 -5.56 3.81
N GLN A 11 -4.88 -5.42 4.93
CA GLN A 11 -4.49 -6.03 6.21
C GLN A 11 -4.44 -7.56 6.12
N LYS A 12 -5.47 -8.17 5.51
CA LYS A 12 -5.52 -9.62 5.29
C LYS A 12 -4.37 -10.09 4.40
N LEU A 13 -4.15 -9.42 3.27
CA LEU A 13 -3.09 -9.76 2.32
C LEU A 13 -1.70 -9.69 2.98
N ARG A 14 -1.45 -8.65 3.78
CA ARG A 14 -0.21 -8.50 4.56
C ARG A 14 -0.04 -9.67 5.55
N ALA A 15 -1.06 -9.98 6.35
CA ALA A 15 -1.00 -11.06 7.32
C ALA A 15 -0.78 -12.44 6.66
N GLN A 16 -1.44 -12.69 5.53
CA GLN A 16 -1.27 -13.93 4.78
C GLN A 16 0.14 -14.07 4.19
N SER A 17 0.71 -12.96 3.69
CA SER A 17 2.09 -12.93 3.20
C SER A 17 3.11 -13.18 4.34
N GLU A 18 2.92 -12.58 5.52
CA GLU A 18 3.80 -12.77 6.68
C GLU A 18 3.77 -14.20 7.23
N ASN A 19 2.61 -14.86 7.18
CA ASN A 19 2.44 -16.24 7.61
C ASN A 19 2.75 -17.27 6.51
N LEU A 20 3.30 -16.84 5.37
CA LEU A 20 3.60 -17.70 4.21
C LEU A 20 2.38 -18.53 3.73
N LEU A 21 1.17 -17.98 3.91
CA LEU A 21 -0.09 -18.62 3.51
C LEU A 21 -0.42 -18.43 2.02
N LEU A 22 0.35 -17.58 1.34
CA LEU A 22 0.21 -17.29 -0.09
C LEU A 22 1.55 -17.51 -0.77
N THR A 23 1.50 -18.10 -1.95
CA THR A 23 2.59 -18.05 -2.91
C THR A 23 2.77 -16.62 -3.44
N GLU A 24 3.93 -16.34 -4.04
CA GLU A 24 4.21 -15.03 -4.65
C GLU A 24 3.20 -14.68 -5.75
N GLU A 25 2.75 -15.67 -6.51
CA GLU A 25 1.75 -15.52 -7.59
C GLU A 25 0.35 -15.20 -7.04
N GLU A 26 -0.10 -15.91 -6.00
CA GLU A 26 -1.40 -15.65 -5.37
C GLU A 26 -1.42 -14.27 -4.70
N PHE A 27 -0.31 -13.90 -4.06
CA PHE A 27 -0.15 -12.58 -3.47
C PHE A 27 -0.21 -11.48 -4.55
N LEU A 28 0.52 -11.63 -5.65
CA LEU A 28 0.51 -10.68 -6.76
C LEU A 28 -0.86 -10.53 -7.42
N THR A 29 -1.55 -11.65 -7.62
CA THR A 29 -2.90 -11.67 -8.20
C THR A 29 -3.88 -10.91 -7.30
N THR A 30 -3.94 -11.29 -6.03
CA THR A 30 -4.81 -10.64 -5.03
C THR A 30 -4.47 -9.14 -4.89
N PHE A 31 -3.17 -8.81 -4.90
CA PHE A 31 -2.70 -7.43 -4.83
C PHE A 31 -3.16 -6.59 -6.02
N ASN A 32 -3.05 -7.11 -7.25
CA ASN A 32 -3.42 -6.39 -8.46
C ASN A 32 -4.93 -6.15 -8.56
N GLU A 33 -5.75 -7.11 -8.14
CA GLU A 33 -7.21 -6.94 -8.03
C GLU A 33 -7.55 -5.81 -7.05
N LEU A 34 -6.89 -5.81 -5.88
CA LEU A 34 -7.08 -4.79 -4.86
C LEU A 34 -6.65 -3.40 -5.33
N LEU A 35 -5.52 -3.31 -6.04
CA LEU A 35 -5.06 -2.07 -6.68
C LEU A 35 -6.07 -1.58 -7.73
N GLY A 36 -6.64 -2.47 -8.55
CA GLY A 36 -7.67 -2.12 -9.52
C GLY A 36 -8.91 -1.53 -8.85
N HIS A 37 -9.40 -2.15 -7.77
CA HIS A 37 -10.49 -1.59 -6.98
C HIS A 37 -10.14 -0.23 -6.36
N ALA A 38 -8.92 -0.08 -5.82
CA ALA A 38 -8.46 1.19 -5.26
C ALA A 38 -8.30 2.30 -6.32
N GLN A 39 -8.00 1.97 -7.56
CA GLN A 39 -7.92 2.95 -8.64
C GLN A 39 -9.30 3.43 -9.10
N LEU A 40 -10.30 2.54 -9.11
CA LEU A 40 -11.67 2.85 -9.53
C LEU A 40 -12.46 3.64 -8.49
N LEU A 41 -12.03 3.59 -7.23
CA LEU A 41 -12.69 4.30 -6.14
C LEU A 41 -12.07 5.70 -5.95
N ASP A 42 -12.89 6.64 -5.47
CA ASP A 42 -12.43 7.95 -4.99
C ASP A 42 -11.74 7.81 -3.61
N VAL A 43 -10.79 6.89 -3.53
CA VAL A 43 -9.90 6.73 -2.39
C VAL A 43 -8.69 7.64 -2.52
N ASP A 44 -8.20 8.04 -1.37
CA ASP A 44 -7.10 8.99 -1.15
C ASP A 44 -5.90 8.74 -2.08
N ASP A 45 -5.39 9.80 -2.72
CA ASP A 45 -4.23 9.74 -3.60
C ASP A 45 -2.98 9.19 -2.90
N GLN A 46 -2.86 9.39 -1.58
CA GLN A 46 -1.77 8.83 -0.82
C GLN A 46 -1.85 7.30 -0.76
N LEU A 47 -3.04 6.74 -0.53
CA LEU A 47 -3.25 5.28 -0.57
C LEU A 47 -2.88 4.71 -1.94
N LYS A 48 -3.33 5.36 -3.02
CA LYS A 48 -3.00 4.96 -4.40
C LYS A 48 -1.48 4.96 -4.63
N ARG A 49 -0.77 6.01 -4.20
CA ARG A 49 0.70 6.09 -4.29
C ARG A 49 1.41 4.97 -3.54
N GLU A 50 0.98 4.69 -2.31
CA GLU A 50 1.56 3.63 -1.49
C GLU A 50 1.37 2.25 -2.13
N LEU A 51 0.18 1.95 -2.67
CA LEU A 51 -0.07 0.71 -3.40
C LEU A 51 0.76 0.61 -4.69
N ILE A 52 0.91 1.69 -5.45
CA ILE A 52 1.79 1.68 -6.63
C ILE A 52 3.24 1.37 -6.25
N MET A 53 3.73 1.94 -5.14
CA MET A 53 5.06 1.64 -4.62
C MET A 53 5.20 0.18 -4.17
N VAL A 54 4.19 -0.38 -3.49
CA VAL A 54 4.16 -1.80 -3.15
C VAL A 54 4.34 -2.65 -4.40
N ARG A 55 3.59 -2.36 -5.48
CA ARG A 55 3.71 -3.08 -6.76
C ARG A 55 5.15 -3.07 -7.28
N SER A 56 5.79 -1.89 -7.30
CA SER A 56 7.17 -1.74 -7.77
C SER A 56 8.17 -2.52 -6.92
N LEU A 57 7.98 -2.57 -5.60
CA LEU A 57 8.84 -3.31 -4.68
C LEU A 57 8.72 -4.82 -4.89
N ILE A 58 7.50 -5.33 -5.11
CA ILE A 58 7.27 -6.76 -5.40
C ILE A 58 7.90 -7.13 -6.74
N SER A 59 7.70 -6.32 -7.79
CA SER A 59 8.36 -6.54 -9.10
C SER A 59 9.90 -6.52 -9.01
N SER A 60 10.45 -5.85 -7.99
CA SER A 60 11.88 -5.83 -7.70
C SER A 60 12.35 -6.96 -6.77
N LYS A 61 11.48 -7.93 -6.44
CA LYS A 61 11.71 -8.99 -5.44
C LYS A 61 12.07 -8.49 -4.04
N ARG A 62 11.65 -7.26 -3.68
CA ARG A 62 11.91 -6.64 -2.37
C ARG A 62 10.72 -6.84 -1.44
N ASN A 63 10.39 -8.09 -1.16
CA ASN A 63 9.16 -8.48 -0.45
C ASN A 63 9.09 -7.93 0.99
N SER A 64 10.22 -7.86 1.70
CA SER A 64 10.29 -7.26 3.04
C SER A 64 9.93 -5.76 3.03
N MET A 65 10.42 -5.02 2.04
CA MET A 65 10.07 -3.61 1.84
C MET A 65 8.62 -3.45 1.39
N ALA A 66 8.12 -4.35 0.53
CA ALA A 66 6.73 -4.34 0.09
C ALA A 66 5.75 -4.53 1.26
N SER A 67 6.04 -5.45 2.17
CA SER A 67 5.24 -5.66 3.39
C SER A 67 5.24 -4.43 4.31
N ALA A 68 6.41 -3.82 4.54
CA ALA A 68 6.51 -2.56 5.29
C ALA A 68 5.71 -1.43 4.63
N ARG A 69 5.70 -1.38 3.29
CA ARG A 69 4.96 -0.36 2.53
C ARG A 69 3.45 -0.63 2.51
N LEU A 70 3.00 -1.88 2.54
CA LEU A 70 1.60 -2.25 2.76
C LEU A 70 1.11 -1.73 4.13
N GLN A 71 1.95 -1.81 5.16
CA GLN A 71 1.64 -1.21 6.47
C GLN A 71 1.48 0.31 6.38
N MET A 72 2.35 0.99 5.61
CA MET A 72 2.24 2.44 5.38
C MET A 72 0.97 2.81 4.59
N ALA A 73 0.54 1.97 3.64
CA ALA A 73 -0.71 2.15 2.91
C ALA A 73 -1.92 2.11 3.87
N ILE A 74 -1.94 1.17 4.82
CA ILE A 74 -2.96 1.10 5.88
C ILE A 74 -2.93 2.39 6.71
N VAL A 75 -1.76 2.81 7.21
CA VAL A 75 -1.62 4.02 8.03
C VAL A 75 -2.09 5.27 7.28
N ALA A 76 -1.76 5.41 5.99
CA ALA A 76 -2.20 6.54 5.15
C ALA A 76 -3.73 6.64 5.03
N THR A 77 -4.47 5.54 5.20
CA THR A 77 -5.94 5.60 5.25
C THR A 77 -6.49 6.12 6.58
N PHE A 78 -5.79 5.95 7.68
CA PHE A 78 -6.23 6.44 8.99
C PHE A 78 -5.68 7.82 9.32
N PHE A 79 -4.47 8.11 8.85
CA PHE A 79 -3.79 9.37 9.08
C PHE A 79 -3.61 10.11 7.77
N ARG A 80 -4.32 11.23 7.62
CA ARG A 80 -3.95 12.27 6.66
C ARG A 80 -2.68 12.94 7.16
N PHE A 81 -1.53 12.29 7.02
CA PHE A 81 -0.27 13.00 7.19
C PHE A 81 -0.19 14.01 6.04
N PRO A 82 -0.16 15.33 6.30
CA PRO A 82 0.22 16.25 5.25
C PRO A 82 1.61 15.83 4.75
N PRO A 83 1.90 15.95 3.44
CA PRO A 83 3.24 15.70 2.95
C PRO A 83 4.22 16.53 3.79
N PRO A 84 5.40 15.99 4.14
CA PRO A 84 6.40 16.75 4.87
C PRO A 84 6.62 18.05 4.10
N LYS A 85 6.38 19.19 4.76
CA LYS A 85 6.65 20.49 4.15
C LYS A 85 8.11 20.46 3.68
N PRO A 86 8.40 20.86 2.43
CA PRO A 86 9.79 21.01 2.02
C PRO A 86 10.46 21.90 3.06
N ASN A 87 11.54 21.38 3.65
CA ASN A 87 12.28 22.08 4.66
C ASN A 87 12.79 23.36 3.99
N SER A 88 12.16 24.50 4.29
CA SER A 88 12.67 25.82 3.91
C SER A 88 13.95 26.03 4.70
N MET A 89 15.06 25.43 4.26
CA MET A 89 16.38 25.87 4.66
C MET A 89 16.54 27.28 4.10
N GLN A 90 16.07 28.26 4.86
CA GLN A 90 16.50 29.65 4.75
C GLN A 90 17.99 29.64 5.04
N GLN A 91 18.77 29.67 3.98
CA GLN A 91 20.15 30.13 4.05
C GLN A 91 20.09 31.61 4.45
N SER A 92 20.60 31.91 5.65
CA SER A 92 21.04 33.23 6.07
C SER A 92 22.51 33.12 6.45
#